data_AF-A0A3D8IKJ6-F1
#
_entry.id   AF-A0A3D8IKJ6-F1
#
_cell.length_a   1.000
_cell.length_b   1.000
_cell.length_c   1.000
_cell.angle_alpha   90.00
_cell.angle_beta   90.00
_cell.angle_gamma   90.00
#
_symmetry.space_group_name_H-M   'P 1'
#
loop_
_entity.id
_entity.type
_entity.pdbx_description
1 polymer ?
#
loop_
_entity_poly.entity_id
_entity_poly.type
_entity_poly.pdbx_seq_one_letter_code
_entity_poly.pdbx_strand_id
1 'polypeptide(L)'
;MKKIVAVLFAWIMLLDFAESKALSHTKDSKTHKYFPQNKTELLTLLKDEKIKLDSIDTNAIDDMSYLFCASIWTRCNDSAKERKDFRGIESWDTSNVKNMSAMFYAKRDFNAPIGKWNVAKVESMSAMFREAESFNQDISAWDTGNVISMRGMFTLAKSFNQPLNGWNVAKVKNMNAMFALTNFNQPLDKWDMRSVEDIDAMFAFAKSFNQDINAWKLGSVKRISWLFKGAKSLNQNLDSMQVPTNIEDKGAFENSGLRKPPIWYQGVFRDSKYYEKILSNIARQNNQYIPKNKEELLVLLKNEIIRLDSINTSQIMDMSYLFCVYDGLEKCVDSAFERKDFKGIESWDTSNVVDMNTMFYRNARFNEPLNGWNVAKVKNMNAMFALTNFNQPLDKWDTRNVVNMRGIFYGAWAFNGNISTWRVEKVKNLNSAFAWSNFNGNLNAWNPPKNCDTRGIFYHSPMKLIPKWLQDSRDIRHSF
;
A
#
# COMPACT_ATOMS: atom_id res chain seq x y z
N MET A 1 -4.30 55.47 26.52
CA MET A 1 -3.71 54.24 27.08
C MET A 1 -4.30 53.84 28.43
N LYS A 2 -4.22 54.64 29.51
CA LYS A 2 -4.74 54.25 30.85
C LYS A 2 -6.22 53.83 30.91
N LYS A 3 -7.11 54.50 30.15
CA LYS A 3 -8.54 54.12 30.07
C LYS A 3 -8.81 52.81 29.34
N ILE A 4 -8.01 52.48 28.31
CA ILE A 4 -8.16 51.22 27.55
C ILE A 4 -7.66 50.03 28.39
N VAL A 5 -6.54 50.21 29.11
CA VAL A 5 -6.03 49.20 30.05
C VAL A 5 -7.01 48.96 31.20
N ALA A 6 -7.64 50.00 31.76
CA ALA A 6 -8.65 49.86 32.80
C ALA A 6 -9.91 49.14 32.33
N VAL A 7 -10.37 49.40 31.10
CA VAL A 7 -11.52 48.69 30.50
C VAL A 7 -11.16 47.23 30.23
N LEU A 8 -9.96 46.92 29.73
CA LEU A 8 -9.50 45.53 29.56
C LEU A 8 -9.41 44.79 30.90
N PHE A 9 -8.86 45.43 31.94
CA PHE A 9 -8.78 44.87 33.29
C PHE A 9 -10.16 44.66 33.91
N ALA A 10 -11.09 45.60 33.71
CA ALA A 10 -12.47 45.45 34.17
C ALA A 10 -13.22 44.34 33.43
N TRP A 11 -12.96 44.16 32.12
CA TRP A 11 -13.52 43.06 31.33
C TRP A 11 -12.97 41.69 31.77
N ILE A 12 -11.66 41.60 32.04
CA ILE A 12 -11.01 40.40 32.59
C ILE A 12 -11.58 40.08 33.98
N MET A 13 -11.70 41.08 34.87
CA MET A 13 -12.29 40.87 36.20
C MET A 13 -13.77 40.51 36.14
N LEU A 14 -14.54 41.00 35.17
CA LEU A 14 -15.94 40.61 34.98
C LEU A 14 -16.08 39.17 34.43
N LEU A 15 -15.17 38.75 33.55
CA LEU A 15 -15.08 37.34 33.11
C LEU A 15 -14.71 36.43 34.28
N ASP A 16 -13.67 36.76 35.04
CA ASP A 16 -13.25 36.02 36.23
C ASP A 16 -14.38 35.96 37.27
N PHE A 17 -15.15 37.04 37.43
CA PHE A 17 -16.27 37.07 38.37
C PHE A 17 -17.45 36.19 37.91
N ALA A 18 -17.77 36.19 36.61
CA ALA A 18 -18.79 35.33 36.02
C ALA A 18 -18.41 33.84 36.10
N GLU A 19 -17.14 33.51 35.83
CA GLU A 19 -16.60 32.15 36.00
C GLU A 19 -16.60 31.73 37.48
N SER A 20 -16.22 32.62 38.41
CA SER A 20 -16.27 32.34 39.85
C SER A 20 -17.70 32.06 40.36
N LYS A 21 -18.70 32.76 39.80
CA LYS A 21 -20.10 32.59 40.18
C LYS A 21 -20.68 31.28 39.61
N ALA A 22 -20.30 30.90 38.39
CA ALA A 22 -20.64 29.60 37.81
C ALA A 22 -20.02 28.43 38.62
N LEU A 23 -18.77 28.57 39.07
CA LEU A 23 -18.09 27.59 39.91
C LEU A 23 -18.69 27.47 41.32
N SER A 24 -19.28 28.54 41.87
CA SER A 24 -19.86 28.55 43.21
C SER A 24 -21.04 27.58 43.39
N HIS A 25 -21.80 27.28 42.33
CA HIS A 25 -22.89 26.32 42.35
C HIS A 25 -22.43 24.86 42.23
N THR A 26 -21.18 24.64 41.82
CA THR A 26 -20.63 23.30 41.62
C THR A 26 -19.86 22.78 42.83
N LYS A 27 -19.49 23.63 43.79
CA LYS A 27 -18.60 23.25 44.91
C LYS A 27 -19.36 23.05 46.22
N ASP A 28 -19.29 21.86 46.79
CA ASP A 28 -19.76 21.60 48.15
C ASP A 28 -18.72 22.10 49.17
N SER A 29 -19.11 23.09 49.95
CA SER A 29 -18.29 23.70 51.01
C SER A 29 -17.87 22.74 52.14
N LYS A 30 -18.58 21.62 52.35
CA LYS A 30 -18.27 20.63 53.39
C LYS A 30 -17.25 19.60 52.91
N THR A 31 -17.47 19.05 51.71
CA THR A 31 -16.63 17.97 51.15
C THR A 31 -15.48 18.48 50.26
N HIS A 32 -15.48 19.77 49.92
CA HIS A 32 -14.57 20.39 48.96
C HIS A 32 -14.59 19.73 47.55
N LYS A 33 -15.66 19.00 47.24
CA LYS A 33 -15.88 18.36 45.93
C LYS A 33 -16.64 19.27 44.97
N TYR A 34 -16.39 19.07 43.68
CA TYR A 34 -17.05 19.74 42.56
C TYR A 34 -18.02 18.78 41.86
N PHE A 35 -19.20 19.24 41.50
CA PHE A 35 -20.30 18.45 40.91
C PHE A 35 -20.79 19.08 39.59
N PRO A 36 -19.96 19.07 38.53
CA PRO A 36 -20.38 19.58 37.23
C PRO A 36 -21.60 18.81 36.70
N GLN A 37 -22.62 19.54 36.23
CA GLN A 37 -23.86 18.96 35.71
C GLN A 37 -23.78 18.65 34.21
N ASN A 38 -22.77 19.19 33.53
CA ASN A 38 -22.58 19.04 32.10
C ASN A 38 -21.10 19.21 31.73
N LYS A 39 -20.77 18.86 30.49
CA LYS A 39 -19.42 18.95 29.94
C LYS A 39 -18.80 20.35 30.02
N THR A 40 -19.59 21.41 29.85
CA THR A 40 -19.09 22.80 29.88
C THR A 40 -18.58 23.16 31.27
N GLU A 41 -19.36 22.85 32.30
CA GLU A 41 -18.95 23.04 33.70
C GLU A 41 -17.72 22.21 34.04
N LEU A 42 -17.67 20.95 33.57
CA LEU A 42 -16.48 20.10 33.73
C LEU A 42 -15.26 20.75 33.07
N LEU A 43 -15.36 21.22 31.81
CA LEU A 43 -14.25 21.86 31.11
C LEU A 43 -13.72 23.10 31.84
N THR A 44 -14.59 23.92 32.42
CA THR A 44 -14.18 25.08 33.24
C THR A 44 -13.33 24.64 34.42
N LEU A 45 -13.73 23.58 35.14
CA LEU A 45 -12.96 23.01 36.24
C LEU A 45 -11.61 22.44 35.78
N LEU A 46 -11.60 21.75 34.64
CA LEU A 46 -10.40 21.09 34.12
C LEU A 46 -9.32 22.08 33.66
N LYS A 47 -9.70 23.28 33.22
CA LYS A 47 -8.77 24.34 32.80
C LYS A 47 -7.98 24.95 33.96
N ASP A 48 -8.50 24.89 35.19
CA ASP A 48 -7.75 25.29 36.38
C ASP A 48 -6.90 24.13 36.90
N GLU A 49 -5.59 24.16 36.62
CA GLU A 49 -4.63 23.12 37.09
C GLU A 49 -4.55 22.99 38.62
N LYS A 50 -5.02 23.98 39.39
CA LYS A 50 -5.02 23.92 40.86
C LYS A 50 -6.09 22.97 41.40
N ILE A 51 -7.14 22.72 40.63
CA ILE A 51 -8.20 21.77 40.99
C ILE A 51 -7.65 20.35 40.79
N LYS A 52 -7.67 19.55 41.86
CA LYS A 52 -7.27 18.13 41.78
C LYS A 52 -8.39 17.33 41.12
N LEU A 53 -8.05 16.38 40.25
CA LEU A 53 -9.06 15.64 39.49
C LEU A 53 -9.90 14.72 40.37
N ASP A 54 -9.34 14.22 41.48
CA ASP A 54 -10.04 13.42 42.50
C ASP A 54 -11.11 14.19 43.29
N SER A 55 -11.09 15.53 43.21
CA SER A 55 -12.10 16.40 43.82
C SER A 55 -13.31 16.64 42.93
N ILE A 56 -13.33 16.12 41.70
CA ILE A 56 -14.43 16.31 40.74
C ILE A 56 -15.28 15.04 40.68
N ASP A 57 -16.56 15.15 41.01
CA ASP A 57 -17.57 14.12 40.81
C ASP A 57 -18.11 14.19 39.37
N THR A 58 -17.81 13.18 38.57
CA THR A 58 -18.17 13.13 37.14
C THR A 58 -19.42 12.31 36.85
N ASN A 59 -20.16 11.85 37.87
CA ASN A 59 -21.31 10.95 37.70
C ASN A 59 -22.42 11.55 36.81
N ALA A 60 -22.63 12.86 36.83
CA ALA A 60 -23.63 13.53 35.99
C ALA A 60 -23.22 13.69 34.51
N ILE A 61 -21.98 13.36 34.15
CA ILE A 61 -21.41 13.66 32.84
C ILE A 61 -21.63 12.50 31.87
N ASP A 62 -22.31 12.77 30.76
CA ASP A 62 -22.55 11.80 29.69
C ASP A 62 -21.66 12.02 28.43
N ASP A 63 -21.11 13.22 28.24
CA ASP A 63 -20.16 13.57 27.18
C ASP A 63 -18.81 14.03 27.74
N MET A 64 -17.78 13.20 27.57
CA MET A 64 -16.37 13.48 27.89
C MET A 64 -15.52 13.70 26.63
N SER A 65 -16.13 13.93 25.47
CA SER A 65 -15.38 14.13 24.24
C SER A 65 -14.53 15.41 24.27
N TYR A 66 -13.32 15.36 23.69
CA TYR A 66 -12.39 16.49 23.57
C TYR A 66 -11.91 17.13 24.88
N LEU A 67 -12.20 16.58 26.07
CA LEU A 67 -11.89 17.25 27.35
C LEU A 67 -10.42 17.70 27.49
N PHE A 68 -9.47 16.90 27.03
CA PHE A 68 -8.04 17.17 27.08
C PHE A 68 -7.37 17.19 25.69
N CYS A 69 -8.14 17.46 24.62
CA CYS A 69 -7.59 17.45 23.26
C CYS A 69 -6.52 18.55 23.07
N ALA A 70 -5.27 18.18 22.83
CA ALA A 70 -4.14 19.09 22.66
C ALA A 70 -3.75 19.32 21.20
N SER A 71 -4.73 19.59 20.34
CA SER A 71 -4.53 19.88 18.91
C SER A 71 -4.86 21.33 18.56
N ILE A 72 -4.28 21.84 17.47
CA ILE A 72 -4.60 23.16 16.90
C ILE A 72 -5.98 23.20 16.20
N TRP A 73 -6.68 22.07 16.14
CA TRP A 73 -8.01 21.97 15.53
C TRP A 73 -9.04 22.76 16.35
N THR A 74 -9.96 23.46 15.67
CA THR A 74 -10.95 24.34 16.31
C THR A 74 -11.80 23.65 17.37
N ARG A 75 -12.12 22.36 17.20
CA ARG A 75 -12.87 21.56 18.20
C ARG A 75 -12.13 21.34 19.52
N CYS A 76 -10.82 21.58 19.53
CA CYS A 76 -9.96 21.44 20.71
C CYS A 76 -9.68 22.79 21.39
N ASN A 77 -10.18 23.90 20.83
CA ASN A 77 -9.95 25.24 21.39
C ASN A 77 -10.47 25.37 22.83
N ASP A 78 -11.62 24.76 23.13
CA ASP A 78 -12.25 24.85 24.44
C ASP A 78 -11.87 23.73 25.42
N SER A 79 -10.94 22.86 25.03
CA SER A 79 -10.45 21.78 25.87
C SER A 79 -9.53 22.27 27.00
N ALA A 80 -9.30 21.43 28.00
CA ALA A 80 -8.23 21.59 28.99
C ALA A 80 -6.87 21.11 28.42
N LYS A 81 -6.52 21.53 27.20
CA LYS A 81 -5.30 21.11 26.49
C LYS A 81 -4.01 21.36 27.26
N GLU A 82 -3.96 22.42 28.07
CA GLU A 82 -2.76 22.80 28.83
C GLU A 82 -2.51 21.90 30.04
N ARG A 83 -3.55 21.24 30.58
CA ARG A 83 -3.45 20.47 31.83
C ARG A 83 -2.41 19.36 31.75
N LYS A 84 -1.39 19.37 32.61
CA LYS A 84 -0.35 18.32 32.65
C LYS A 84 -0.52 17.30 33.77
N ASP A 85 -1.14 17.70 34.88
CA ASP A 85 -1.36 16.84 36.04
C ASP A 85 -2.68 16.06 35.90
N PHE A 86 -2.54 14.74 35.84
CA PHE A 86 -3.64 13.77 35.72
C PHE A 86 -3.84 12.92 36.98
N ARG A 87 -3.16 13.23 38.10
CA ARG A 87 -3.35 12.49 39.36
C ARG A 87 -4.80 12.63 39.83
N GLY A 88 -5.39 11.50 40.23
CA GLY A 88 -6.79 11.44 40.68
C GLY A 88 -7.79 11.22 39.56
N ILE A 89 -7.39 11.17 38.29
CA ILE A 89 -8.32 10.90 37.19
C ILE A 89 -8.89 9.47 37.26
N GLU A 90 -8.18 8.54 37.91
CA GLU A 90 -8.60 7.17 38.13
C GLU A 90 -9.85 7.02 39.01
N SER A 91 -10.19 8.06 39.80
CA SER A 91 -11.35 8.05 40.70
C SER A 91 -12.64 8.56 40.06
N TRP A 92 -12.60 8.96 38.79
CA TRP A 92 -13.77 9.46 38.09
C TRP A 92 -14.82 8.37 37.89
N ASP A 93 -16.07 8.72 38.20
CA ASP A 93 -17.22 7.92 37.81
C ASP A 93 -17.55 8.18 36.35
N THR A 94 -17.33 7.17 35.51
CA THR A 94 -17.55 7.21 34.06
C THR A 94 -18.77 6.40 33.64
N SER A 95 -19.54 5.86 34.60
CA SER A 95 -20.62 4.91 34.36
C SER A 95 -21.83 5.46 33.57
N ASN A 96 -21.95 6.79 33.47
CA ASN A 96 -22.97 7.47 32.65
C ASN A 96 -22.45 8.00 31.31
N VAL A 97 -21.15 7.91 31.07
CA VAL A 97 -20.52 8.46 29.87
C VAL A 97 -20.91 7.64 28.64
N LYS A 98 -21.42 8.33 27.62
CA LYS A 98 -21.75 7.78 26.30
C LYS A 98 -20.73 8.14 25.23
N ASN A 99 -20.06 9.29 25.35
CA ASN A 99 -19.11 9.78 24.35
C ASN A 99 -17.75 10.13 24.97
N MET A 100 -16.69 9.45 24.56
CA MET A 100 -15.30 9.71 24.95
C MET A 100 -14.43 10.12 23.75
N SER A 101 -15.04 10.50 22.62
CA SER A 101 -14.30 10.79 21.39
C SER A 101 -13.26 11.90 21.57
N ALA A 102 -12.05 11.68 21.08
CA ALA A 102 -10.93 12.63 21.13
C ALA A 102 -10.58 13.19 22.53
N MET A 103 -10.97 12.51 23.62
CA MET A 103 -10.77 12.99 24.99
C MET A 103 -9.29 13.33 25.28
N PHE A 104 -8.34 12.54 24.78
CA PHE A 104 -6.90 12.73 24.92
C PHE A 104 -6.17 12.89 23.58
N TYR A 105 -6.86 13.35 22.53
CA TYR A 105 -6.26 13.57 21.22
C TYR A 105 -5.04 14.50 21.32
N ALA A 106 -3.91 14.11 20.72
CA ALA A 106 -2.62 14.81 20.74
C ALA A 106 -2.06 15.11 22.13
N LYS A 107 -2.58 14.48 23.19
CA LYS A 107 -2.04 14.58 24.54
C LYS A 107 -0.84 13.65 24.68
N ARG A 108 0.28 14.04 24.04
CA ARG A 108 1.47 13.19 23.82
C ARG A 108 2.02 12.47 25.07
N ASP A 109 2.01 13.14 26.22
CA ASP A 109 2.57 12.62 27.47
C ASP A 109 1.53 11.90 28.35
N PHE A 110 0.28 11.76 27.89
CA PHE A 110 -0.78 11.13 28.68
C PHE A 110 -0.52 9.63 28.86
N ASN A 111 -0.44 9.19 30.11
CA ASN A 111 -0.31 7.78 30.49
C ASN A 111 -0.88 7.50 31.89
N ALA A 112 -1.92 8.22 32.31
CA ALA A 112 -2.51 8.10 33.65
C ALA A 112 -3.41 6.86 33.78
N PRO A 113 -3.49 6.22 34.97
CA PRO A 113 -4.16 4.93 35.15
C PRO A 113 -5.69 5.05 35.02
N ILE A 114 -6.23 4.66 33.87
CA ILE A 114 -7.69 4.72 33.58
C ILE A 114 -8.34 3.34 33.45
N GLY A 115 -7.61 2.27 33.73
CA GLY A 115 -8.10 0.89 33.58
C GLY A 115 -9.32 0.54 34.44
N LYS A 116 -9.58 1.30 35.51
CA LYS A 116 -10.72 1.12 36.43
C LYS A 116 -12.01 1.83 35.99
N TRP A 117 -11.96 2.61 34.91
CA TRP A 117 -13.15 3.30 34.43
C TRP A 117 -14.23 2.34 33.94
N ASN A 118 -15.49 2.71 34.21
CA ASN A 118 -16.65 1.98 33.72
C ASN A 118 -17.07 2.57 32.37
N VAL A 119 -16.72 1.87 31.29
CA VAL A 119 -17.04 2.29 29.92
C VAL A 119 -18.24 1.56 29.32
N ALA A 120 -19.02 0.82 30.13
CA ALA A 120 -20.08 -0.05 29.65
C ALA A 120 -21.20 0.69 28.90
N LYS A 121 -21.40 2.00 29.13
CA LYS A 121 -22.38 2.83 28.39
C LYS A 121 -21.78 3.63 27.23
N VAL A 122 -20.46 3.55 27.02
CA VAL A 122 -19.78 4.35 26.00
C VAL A 122 -20.13 3.81 24.60
N GLU A 123 -20.62 4.70 23.75
CA GLU A 123 -20.99 4.43 22.35
C GLU A 123 -19.88 4.88 21.38
N SER A 124 -19.05 5.87 21.73
CA SER A 124 -17.97 6.36 20.87
C SER A 124 -16.67 6.59 21.62
N MET A 125 -15.60 5.93 21.15
CA MET A 125 -14.21 6.11 21.59
C MET A 125 -13.32 6.65 20.45
N SER A 126 -13.95 7.22 19.42
CA SER A 126 -13.26 7.69 18.21
C SER A 126 -12.12 8.65 18.56
N ALA A 127 -10.90 8.33 18.12
CA ALA A 127 -9.68 9.12 18.32
C ALA A 127 -9.33 9.44 19.79
N MET A 128 -9.85 8.69 20.77
CA MET A 128 -9.67 8.98 22.20
C MET A 128 -8.20 9.15 22.61
N PHE A 129 -7.29 8.34 22.08
CA PHE A 129 -5.83 8.37 22.34
C PHE A 129 -5.01 8.65 21.07
N ARG A 130 -5.62 9.21 20.03
CA ARG A 130 -4.89 9.54 18.80
C ARG A 130 -3.76 10.52 19.13
N GLU A 131 -2.53 10.21 18.72
CA GLU A 131 -1.32 11.00 19.00
C GLU A 131 -0.96 11.13 20.50
N ALA A 132 -1.54 10.32 21.39
CA ALA A 132 -1.09 10.16 22.77
C ALA A 132 0.12 9.22 22.82
N GLU A 133 1.28 9.71 22.36
CA GLU A 133 2.47 8.91 22.06
C GLU A 133 2.96 8.03 23.23
N SER A 134 2.80 8.49 24.48
CA SER A 134 3.24 7.79 25.70
C SER A 134 2.19 6.84 26.29
N PHE A 135 0.97 6.83 25.76
CA PHE A 135 -0.12 6.05 26.35
C PHE A 135 0.12 4.54 26.19
N ASN A 136 0.13 3.82 27.29
CA ASN A 136 0.30 2.36 27.34
C ASN A 136 -0.32 1.74 28.62
N GLN A 137 -1.37 2.35 29.17
CA GLN A 137 -2.04 1.83 30.37
C GLN A 137 -2.90 0.61 30.06
N ASP A 138 -2.94 -0.34 30.99
CA ASP A 138 -3.81 -1.52 30.90
C ASP A 138 -5.29 -1.09 30.94
N ILE A 139 -5.99 -1.41 29.86
CA ILE A 139 -7.42 -1.16 29.64
C ILE A 139 -8.13 -2.45 29.19
N SER A 140 -7.52 -3.61 29.44
CA SER A 140 -8.03 -4.92 29.05
C SER A 140 -9.36 -5.28 29.72
N ALA A 141 -9.63 -4.71 30.91
CA ALA A 141 -10.83 -4.95 31.71
C ALA A 141 -12.07 -4.14 31.29
N TRP A 142 -11.96 -3.27 30.29
CA TRP A 142 -13.07 -2.44 29.82
C TRP A 142 -14.16 -3.25 29.12
N ASP A 143 -15.41 -3.03 29.51
CA ASP A 143 -16.59 -3.55 28.80
C ASP A 143 -16.94 -2.64 27.60
N THR A 144 -16.49 -3.03 26.41
CA THR A 144 -16.72 -2.28 25.16
C THR A 144 -18.01 -2.68 24.43
N GLY A 145 -18.89 -3.48 25.04
CA GLY A 145 -20.04 -4.11 24.37
C GLY A 145 -21.09 -3.15 23.80
N ASN A 146 -21.06 -1.87 24.16
CA ASN A 146 -21.93 -0.82 23.61
C ASN A 146 -21.23 0.14 22.64
N VAL A 147 -19.92 -0.02 22.41
CA VAL A 147 -19.16 0.88 21.52
C VAL A 147 -19.54 0.63 20.06
N ILE A 148 -19.84 1.72 19.35
CA ILE A 148 -20.21 1.75 17.93
C ILE A 148 -19.01 2.20 17.08
N SER A 149 -18.17 3.11 17.57
CA SER A 149 -17.03 3.65 16.82
C SER A 149 -15.75 3.71 17.66
N MET A 150 -14.70 3.08 17.13
CA MET A 150 -13.31 3.13 17.62
C MET A 150 -12.36 3.76 16.58
N ARG A 151 -12.91 4.53 15.63
CA ARG A 151 -12.15 5.17 14.55
C ARG A 151 -10.92 5.90 15.08
N GLY A 152 -9.74 5.47 14.66
CA GLY A 152 -8.46 6.09 14.97
C GLY A 152 -8.12 6.15 16.46
N MET A 153 -8.73 5.31 17.31
CA MET A 153 -8.61 5.40 18.77
C MET A 153 -7.16 5.46 19.26
N PHE A 154 -6.24 4.68 18.65
CA PHE A 154 -4.83 4.63 19.01
C PHE A 154 -3.89 5.10 17.89
N THR A 155 -4.39 5.75 16.83
CA THR A 155 -3.52 6.22 15.74
C THR A 155 -2.36 7.06 16.30
N LEU A 156 -1.11 6.74 15.96
CA LEU A 156 0.10 7.42 16.49
C LEU A 156 0.32 7.32 18.03
N ALA A 157 -0.40 6.46 18.75
CA ALA A 157 -0.08 6.10 20.14
C ALA A 157 1.12 5.14 20.17
N LYS A 158 2.33 5.68 19.95
CA LYS A 158 3.55 4.91 19.66
C LYS A 158 3.91 3.89 20.75
N SER A 159 3.63 4.15 22.01
CA SER A 159 3.96 3.25 23.12
C SER A 159 2.91 2.17 23.37
N PHE A 160 1.72 2.27 22.77
CA PHE A 160 0.59 1.42 23.09
C PHE A 160 0.77 -0.03 22.57
N ASN A 161 0.73 -1.00 23.48
CA ASN A 161 0.85 -2.42 23.17
C ASN A 161 0.19 -3.34 24.24
N GLN A 162 -0.96 -2.92 24.78
CA GLN A 162 -1.69 -3.64 25.83
C GLN A 162 -2.65 -4.72 25.27
N PRO A 163 -2.95 -5.80 26.02
CA PRO A 163 -3.79 -6.89 25.52
C PRO A 163 -5.26 -6.47 25.40
N LEU A 164 -5.82 -6.57 24.18
CA LEU A 164 -7.20 -6.18 23.88
C LEU A 164 -8.09 -7.35 23.43
N ASN A 165 -7.58 -8.58 23.42
CA ASN A 165 -8.30 -9.75 22.91
C ASN A 165 -9.58 -10.08 23.69
N GLY A 166 -9.76 -9.53 24.90
CA GLY A 166 -10.96 -9.68 25.74
C GLY A 166 -12.09 -8.70 25.43
N TRP A 167 -11.84 -7.68 24.60
CA TRP A 167 -12.85 -6.68 24.27
C TRP A 167 -13.99 -7.24 23.42
N ASN A 168 -15.22 -6.83 23.74
CA ASN A 168 -16.40 -7.14 22.94
C ASN A 168 -16.59 -6.08 21.86
N VAL A 169 -16.34 -6.45 20.59
CA VAL A 169 -16.45 -5.54 19.45
C VAL A 169 -17.65 -5.83 18.55
N ALA A 170 -18.59 -6.69 18.99
CA ALA A 170 -19.68 -7.18 18.16
C ALA A 170 -20.68 -6.08 17.70
N LYS A 171 -20.69 -4.91 18.34
CA LYS A 171 -21.51 -3.75 17.93
C LYS A 171 -20.72 -2.66 17.19
N VAL A 172 -19.39 -2.79 17.13
CA VAL A 172 -18.54 -1.77 16.51
C VAL A 172 -18.74 -1.80 15.00
N LYS A 173 -18.93 -0.61 14.41
CA LYS A 173 -19.09 -0.41 12.97
C LYS A 173 -17.84 0.18 12.31
N ASN A 174 -17.10 1.04 13.02
CA ASN A 174 -15.95 1.76 12.47
C ASN A 174 -14.69 1.59 13.32
N MET A 175 -13.64 1.01 12.70
CA MET A 175 -12.29 0.86 13.24
C MET A 175 -11.21 1.45 12.30
N ASN A 176 -11.60 2.35 11.39
CA ASN A 176 -10.71 3.02 10.46
C ASN A 176 -9.48 3.59 11.21
N ALA A 177 -8.28 3.25 10.73
CA ALA A 177 -6.99 3.70 11.28
C ALA A 177 -6.75 3.42 12.79
N MET A 178 -7.50 2.52 13.43
CA MET A 178 -7.46 2.33 14.90
C MET A 178 -6.05 2.16 15.47
N PHE A 179 -5.18 1.39 14.81
CA PHE A 179 -3.80 1.09 15.22
C PHE A 179 -2.73 1.64 14.25
N ALA A 180 -3.10 2.56 13.36
CA ALA A 180 -2.15 3.11 12.38
C ALA A 180 -0.98 3.82 13.07
N LEU A 181 0.25 3.59 12.59
CA LEU A 181 1.49 4.18 13.11
C LEU A 181 1.78 3.88 14.60
N THR A 182 1.34 2.72 15.10
CA THR A 182 1.60 2.23 16.48
C THR A 182 2.67 1.14 16.52
N ASN A 183 3.12 0.77 17.73
CA ASN A 183 3.93 -0.44 17.97
C ASN A 183 3.07 -1.66 18.39
N PHE A 184 1.74 -1.57 18.24
CA PHE A 184 0.81 -2.61 18.70
C PHE A 184 1.07 -3.97 18.02
N ASN A 185 1.16 -5.03 18.83
CA ASN A 185 1.42 -6.39 18.41
C ASN A 185 0.85 -7.41 19.43
N GLN A 186 -0.42 -7.26 19.82
CA GLN A 186 -1.11 -8.19 20.73
C GLN A 186 -2.20 -8.99 19.98
N PRO A 187 -2.51 -10.23 20.41
CA PRO A 187 -3.54 -11.05 19.77
C PRO A 187 -4.91 -10.36 19.72
N LEU A 188 -5.64 -10.57 18.63
CA LEU A 188 -6.99 -10.04 18.38
C LEU A 188 -7.94 -11.10 17.79
N ASP A 189 -7.57 -12.36 17.84
CA ASP A 189 -8.25 -13.49 17.21
C ASP A 189 -9.66 -13.76 17.78
N LYS A 190 -9.98 -13.26 18.99
CA LYS A 190 -11.30 -13.46 19.64
C LYS A 190 -12.34 -12.42 19.22
N TRP A 191 -11.97 -11.42 18.44
CA TRP A 191 -12.88 -10.34 18.05
C TRP A 191 -13.95 -10.81 17.05
N ASP A 192 -15.22 -10.54 17.37
CA ASP A 192 -16.34 -10.76 16.45
C ASP A 192 -16.49 -9.59 15.46
N MET A 193 -15.87 -9.73 14.30
CA MET A 193 -15.81 -8.68 13.27
C MET A 193 -17.04 -8.59 12.35
N ARG A 194 -18.09 -9.38 12.58
CA ARG A 194 -19.22 -9.51 11.64
C ARG A 194 -19.99 -8.20 11.42
N SER A 195 -20.05 -7.34 12.43
CA SER A 195 -20.77 -6.06 12.36
C SER A 195 -19.91 -4.88 11.88
N VAL A 196 -18.60 -5.08 11.74
CA VAL A 196 -17.67 -4.00 11.38
C VAL A 196 -17.82 -3.69 9.88
N GLU A 197 -18.00 -2.41 9.56
CA GLU A 197 -18.25 -1.92 8.20
C GLU A 197 -16.99 -1.26 7.60
N ASP A 198 -16.14 -0.63 8.44
CA ASP A 198 -14.97 0.15 8.01
C ASP A 198 -13.72 -0.20 8.84
N ILE A 199 -12.72 -0.80 8.19
CA ILE A 199 -11.39 -1.11 8.72
C ILE A 199 -10.27 -0.49 7.87
N ASP A 200 -10.59 0.50 7.04
CA ASP A 200 -9.59 1.14 6.17
C ASP A 200 -8.40 1.62 7.03
N ALA A 201 -7.18 1.33 6.59
CA ALA A 201 -5.92 1.70 7.24
C ALA A 201 -5.73 1.25 8.70
N MET A 202 -6.51 0.29 9.21
CA MET A 202 -6.49 -0.10 10.63
C MET A 202 -5.08 -0.36 11.20
N PHE A 203 -4.20 -1.01 10.43
CA PHE A 203 -2.80 -1.29 10.80
C PHE A 203 -1.79 -0.60 9.86
N ALA A 204 -2.19 0.47 9.16
CA ALA A 204 -1.28 1.19 8.28
C ALA A 204 -0.06 1.70 9.06
N PHE A 205 1.13 1.32 8.61
CA PHE A 205 2.44 1.61 9.21
C PHE A 205 2.59 1.15 10.67
N ALA A 206 1.77 0.20 11.13
CA ALA A 206 2.00 -0.51 12.39
C ALA A 206 3.15 -1.50 12.20
N LYS A 207 4.39 -0.99 12.26
CA LYS A 207 5.59 -1.72 11.81
C LYS A 207 5.82 -3.03 12.56
N SER A 208 5.39 -3.12 13.82
CA SER A 208 5.58 -4.28 14.70
C SER A 208 4.46 -5.31 14.63
N PHE A 209 3.33 -4.99 13.99
CA PHE A 209 2.16 -5.87 13.98
C PHE A 209 2.44 -7.17 13.20
N ASN A 210 2.25 -8.32 13.86
CA ASN A 210 2.47 -9.64 13.29
C ASN A 210 1.62 -10.74 13.97
N GLN A 211 0.33 -10.49 14.17
CA GLN A 211 -0.56 -11.40 14.90
C GLN A 211 -1.47 -12.18 13.95
N ASP A 212 -1.79 -13.43 14.32
CA ASP A 212 -2.77 -14.25 13.61
C ASP A 212 -4.18 -13.69 13.83
N ILE A 213 -4.87 -13.42 12.74
CA ILE A 213 -6.24 -12.88 12.69
C ILE A 213 -7.14 -13.68 11.74
N ASN A 214 -6.78 -14.92 11.42
CA ASN A 214 -7.57 -15.80 10.55
C ASN A 214 -9.01 -16.02 11.05
N ALA A 215 -9.25 -15.89 12.35
CA ALA A 215 -10.57 -16.05 12.95
C ALA A 215 -11.56 -14.93 12.57
N TRP A 216 -11.07 -13.81 12.02
CA TRP A 216 -11.91 -12.68 11.67
C TRP A 216 -12.88 -12.98 10.52
N LYS A 217 -14.13 -12.55 10.71
CA LYS A 217 -15.21 -12.66 9.72
C LYS A 217 -15.68 -11.28 9.30
N LEU A 218 -15.25 -10.83 8.13
CA LEU A 218 -15.42 -9.45 7.65
C LEU A 218 -16.71 -9.23 6.83
N GLY A 219 -17.78 -9.98 7.11
CA GLY A 219 -18.98 -10.05 6.25
C GLY A 219 -19.64 -8.70 5.90
N SER A 220 -19.51 -7.69 6.75
CA SER A 220 -20.07 -6.35 6.54
C SER A 220 -19.07 -5.32 5.99
N VAL A 221 -17.79 -5.68 5.87
CA VAL A 221 -16.72 -4.77 5.41
C VAL A 221 -16.82 -4.58 3.90
N LYS A 222 -16.85 -3.33 3.46
CA LYS A 222 -16.90 -3.00 2.03
C LYS A 222 -15.55 -2.70 1.41
N ARG A 223 -14.59 -2.23 2.22
CA ARG A 223 -13.27 -1.79 1.75
C ARG A 223 -12.18 -2.13 2.76
N ILE A 224 -10.99 -2.44 2.25
CA ILE A 224 -9.77 -2.74 3.04
C ILE A 224 -8.59 -1.86 2.62
N SER A 225 -8.87 -0.64 2.18
CA SER A 225 -7.85 0.29 1.68
C SER A 225 -6.75 0.47 2.72
N TRP A 226 -5.50 0.20 2.34
CA TRP A 226 -4.31 0.35 3.18
C TRP A 226 -4.30 -0.43 4.51
N LEU A 227 -5.14 -1.46 4.69
CA LEU A 227 -5.32 -2.19 5.95
C LEU A 227 -4.01 -2.52 6.69
N PHE A 228 -3.02 -3.05 5.98
CA PHE A 228 -1.67 -3.42 6.43
C PHE A 228 -0.55 -2.67 5.69
N LYS A 229 -0.86 -1.53 5.04
CA LYS A 229 0.15 -0.78 4.26
C LYS A 229 1.34 -0.44 5.15
N GLY A 230 2.55 -0.86 4.80
CA GLY A 230 3.75 -0.57 5.60
C GLY A 230 3.87 -1.33 6.92
N ALA A 231 3.04 -2.35 7.19
CA ALA A 231 3.19 -3.25 8.34
C ALA A 231 4.36 -4.22 8.10
N LYS A 232 5.58 -3.76 8.37
CA LYS A 232 6.85 -4.42 7.96
C LYS A 232 7.11 -5.79 8.61
N SER A 233 6.62 -6.03 9.83
CA SER A 233 6.84 -7.30 10.53
C SER A 233 5.78 -8.37 10.20
N LEU A 234 4.70 -8.00 9.49
CA LEU A 234 3.61 -8.92 9.18
C LEU A 234 4.10 -10.05 8.26
N ASN A 235 4.15 -11.27 8.78
CA ASN A 235 4.55 -12.48 8.05
C ASN A 235 3.59 -13.67 8.26
N GLN A 236 2.45 -13.43 8.88
CA GLN A 236 1.43 -14.45 9.15
C GLN A 236 0.81 -15.01 7.87
N ASN A 237 0.44 -16.29 7.91
CA ASN A 237 -0.44 -16.86 6.91
C ASN A 237 -1.87 -16.44 7.23
N LEU A 238 -2.48 -15.59 6.39
CA LEU A 238 -3.86 -15.13 6.60
C LEU A 238 -4.86 -15.83 5.68
N ASP A 239 -4.50 -16.94 5.05
CA ASP A 239 -5.29 -17.60 4.00
C ASP A 239 -6.70 -18.03 4.45
N SER A 240 -6.93 -18.20 5.75
CA SER A 240 -8.21 -18.67 6.30
C SER A 240 -9.17 -17.55 6.70
N MET A 241 -8.75 -16.28 6.60
CA MET A 241 -9.60 -15.14 6.97
C MET A 241 -10.82 -15.04 6.06
N GLN A 242 -12.00 -14.87 6.65
CA GLN A 242 -13.26 -14.81 5.89
C GLN A 242 -13.53 -13.38 5.44
N VAL A 243 -13.38 -13.13 4.13
CA VAL A 243 -13.49 -11.80 3.52
C VAL A 243 -14.58 -11.79 2.43
N PRO A 244 -15.41 -10.73 2.32
CA PRO A 244 -16.39 -10.58 1.24
C PRO A 244 -15.77 -10.64 -0.16
N THR A 245 -16.50 -11.22 -1.11
CA THR A 245 -16.04 -11.44 -2.50
C THR A 245 -15.96 -10.19 -3.36
N ASN A 246 -16.58 -9.08 -2.94
CA ASN A 246 -16.65 -7.80 -3.66
C ASN A 246 -16.00 -6.65 -2.89
N ILE A 247 -14.97 -6.96 -2.10
CA ILE A 247 -14.30 -5.96 -1.26
C ILE A 247 -13.45 -5.01 -2.11
N GLU A 248 -13.59 -3.70 -1.90
CA GLU A 248 -12.73 -2.72 -2.58
C GLU A 248 -11.36 -2.66 -1.88
N ASP A 249 -10.30 -2.61 -2.68
CA ASP A 249 -8.92 -2.49 -2.21
C ASP A 249 -8.21 -1.28 -2.84
N LYS A 250 -7.39 -0.61 -2.04
CA LYS A 250 -6.42 0.40 -2.45
C LYS A 250 -5.08 0.11 -1.77
N GLY A 251 -4.47 -1.03 -2.07
CA GLY A 251 -3.15 -1.39 -1.55
C GLY A 251 -3.15 -1.76 -0.07
N ALA A 252 -4.09 -2.61 0.35
CA ALA A 252 -4.17 -3.13 1.71
C ALA A 252 -2.84 -3.71 2.21
N PHE A 253 -2.02 -4.32 1.35
CA PHE A 253 -0.73 -4.90 1.74
C PHE A 253 0.49 -4.18 1.12
N GLU A 254 0.28 -2.99 0.54
CA GLU A 254 1.34 -2.19 -0.07
C GLU A 254 2.51 -1.97 0.91
N ASN A 255 3.73 -2.31 0.53
CA ASN A 255 4.93 -2.17 1.38
C ASN A 255 4.88 -2.92 2.74
N SER A 256 4.00 -3.91 2.90
CA SER A 256 3.93 -4.78 4.08
C SER A 256 5.07 -5.82 4.12
N GLY A 257 5.19 -6.55 5.23
CA GLY A 257 6.16 -7.65 5.40
C GLY A 257 5.76 -8.97 4.73
N LEU A 258 4.55 -9.06 4.18
CA LEU A 258 4.08 -10.30 3.57
C LEU A 258 4.85 -10.59 2.29
N ARG A 259 5.43 -11.80 2.21
CA ARG A 259 6.09 -12.29 1.00
C ARG A 259 5.10 -12.60 -0.12
N LYS A 260 3.92 -13.06 0.27
CA LYS A 260 2.79 -13.32 -0.63
C LYS A 260 1.52 -12.75 0.01
N PRO A 261 0.61 -12.15 -0.77
CA PRO A 261 -0.71 -11.83 -0.28
C PRO A 261 -1.49 -13.09 0.13
N PRO A 262 -2.43 -12.99 1.08
CA PRO A 262 -3.34 -14.09 1.43
C PRO A 262 -4.18 -14.55 0.22
N ILE A 263 -4.57 -15.82 0.16
CA ILE A 263 -5.32 -16.37 -1.01
C ILE A 263 -6.63 -15.64 -1.33
N TRP A 264 -7.28 -15.04 -0.33
CA TRP A 264 -8.49 -14.22 -0.52
C TRP A 264 -8.18 -12.76 -0.88
N TYR A 265 -6.96 -12.27 -0.58
CA TYR A 265 -6.57 -10.89 -0.84
C TYR A 265 -6.09 -10.73 -2.27
N GLN A 266 -7.03 -10.37 -3.13
CA GLN A 266 -6.79 -10.12 -4.54
C GLN A 266 -6.62 -8.62 -4.82
N GLY A 267 -5.64 -8.01 -4.14
CA GLY A 267 -5.01 -6.80 -4.65
C GLY A 267 -4.07 -7.19 -5.81
N VAL A 268 -4.58 -7.12 -7.04
CA VAL A 268 -3.84 -7.25 -8.33
C VAL A 268 -3.37 -8.66 -8.75
N PHE A 269 -3.41 -9.70 -7.92
CA PHE A 269 -3.06 -11.07 -8.37
C PHE A 269 -4.22 -12.08 -8.32
N ARG A 270 -4.84 -12.24 -9.51
CA ARG A 270 -5.36 -13.49 -10.10
C ARG A 270 -6.34 -14.32 -9.24
N ASP A 271 -7.63 -14.04 -9.41
CA ASP A 271 -8.71 -14.98 -9.06
C ASP A 271 -8.79 -16.10 -10.10
N SER A 272 -8.79 -17.36 -9.67
CA SER A 272 -9.17 -18.49 -10.53
C SER A 272 -10.56 -18.31 -11.14
N LYS A 273 -11.53 -17.66 -10.49
CA LYS A 273 -12.85 -17.41 -11.11
C LYS A 273 -12.85 -16.26 -12.11
N TYR A 274 -12.05 -15.21 -11.93
CA TYR A 274 -11.87 -14.16 -12.94
C TYR A 274 -11.04 -14.66 -14.12
N TYR A 275 -10.01 -15.46 -13.86
CA TYR A 275 -9.19 -16.10 -14.86
C TYR A 275 -9.99 -17.14 -15.65
N GLU A 276 -10.76 -17.99 -14.98
CA GLU A 276 -11.71 -18.90 -15.62
C GLU A 276 -12.82 -18.13 -16.34
N LYS A 277 -13.27 -16.98 -15.82
CA LYS A 277 -14.24 -16.12 -16.52
C LYS A 277 -13.64 -15.51 -17.79
N ILE A 278 -12.45 -14.91 -17.73
CA ILE A 278 -11.76 -14.41 -18.92
C ILE A 278 -11.48 -15.58 -19.87
N LEU A 279 -10.89 -16.67 -19.39
CA LEU A 279 -10.58 -17.87 -20.17
C LEU A 279 -11.84 -18.46 -20.84
N SER A 280 -12.99 -18.44 -20.16
CA SER A 280 -14.29 -18.86 -20.72
C SER A 280 -14.86 -17.86 -21.73
N ASN A 281 -14.46 -16.59 -21.66
CA ASN A 281 -14.91 -15.53 -22.56
C ASN A 281 -13.95 -15.31 -23.74
N ILE A 282 -12.72 -15.83 -23.69
CA ILE A 282 -11.78 -15.77 -24.82
C ILE A 282 -12.40 -16.58 -25.97
N ALA A 283 -12.49 -15.93 -27.13
CA ALA A 283 -13.06 -16.54 -28.31
C ALA A 283 -12.26 -17.79 -28.72
N ARG A 284 -12.96 -18.83 -29.15
CA ARG A 284 -12.34 -20.06 -29.69
C ARG A 284 -12.85 -20.32 -31.09
N GLN A 285 -11.92 -20.55 -32.03
CA GLN A 285 -12.24 -20.95 -33.40
C GLN A 285 -11.20 -21.98 -33.84
N ASN A 286 -11.64 -23.05 -34.52
CA ASN A 286 -10.75 -24.11 -35.02
C ASN A 286 -9.79 -24.66 -33.95
N ASN A 287 -10.30 -24.83 -32.72
CA ASN A 287 -9.54 -25.28 -31.55
C ASN A 287 -8.39 -24.36 -31.08
N GLN A 288 -8.34 -23.10 -31.57
CA GLN A 288 -7.41 -22.08 -31.09
C GLN A 288 -8.11 -21.05 -30.21
N TYR A 289 -7.42 -20.58 -29.17
CA TYR A 289 -7.80 -19.41 -28.39
C TYR A 289 -7.44 -18.13 -29.16
N ILE A 290 -8.34 -17.15 -29.19
CA ILE A 290 -8.17 -15.88 -29.90
C ILE A 290 -8.25 -14.73 -28.88
N PRO A 291 -7.14 -14.40 -28.18
CA PRO A 291 -7.10 -13.26 -27.27
C PRO A 291 -7.18 -11.94 -28.05
N LYS A 292 -8.00 -11.00 -27.57
CA LYS A 292 -8.22 -9.68 -28.20
C LYS A 292 -7.19 -8.63 -27.79
N ASN A 293 -6.50 -8.85 -26.68
CA ASN A 293 -5.55 -7.90 -26.09
C ASN A 293 -4.48 -8.65 -25.26
N LYS A 294 -3.49 -7.89 -24.77
CA LYS A 294 -2.36 -8.42 -23.99
C LYS A 294 -2.82 -9.07 -22.70
N GLU A 295 -3.87 -8.55 -22.07
CA GLU A 295 -4.41 -9.07 -20.82
C GLU A 295 -4.98 -10.48 -21.01
N GLU A 296 -5.80 -10.69 -22.04
CA GLU A 296 -6.31 -12.02 -22.42
C GLU A 296 -5.18 -12.96 -22.83
N LEU A 297 -4.16 -12.46 -23.55
CA LEU A 297 -2.99 -13.28 -23.89
C LEU A 297 -2.25 -13.71 -22.62
N LEU A 298 -1.93 -12.79 -21.70
CA LEU A 298 -1.30 -13.11 -20.41
C LEU A 298 -2.10 -14.16 -19.64
N VAL A 299 -3.43 -14.10 -19.71
CA VAL A 299 -4.32 -15.12 -19.14
C VAL A 299 -4.07 -16.51 -19.75
N LEU A 300 -3.90 -16.62 -21.05
CA LEU A 300 -3.55 -17.91 -21.65
C LEU A 300 -2.13 -18.36 -21.26
N LEU A 301 -1.19 -17.42 -21.18
CA LEU A 301 0.23 -17.72 -20.95
C LEU A 301 0.54 -18.21 -19.54
N LYS A 302 -0.13 -17.70 -18.50
CA LYS A 302 0.15 -18.17 -17.12
C LYS A 302 -0.53 -19.50 -16.80
N ASN A 303 -1.39 -20.01 -17.68
CA ASN A 303 -1.88 -21.38 -17.59
C ASN A 303 -0.93 -22.33 -18.34
N GLU A 304 -0.05 -23.03 -17.62
CA GLU A 304 0.97 -23.90 -18.23
C GLU A 304 0.41 -25.11 -18.99
N ILE A 305 -0.87 -25.46 -18.80
CA ILE A 305 -1.53 -26.56 -19.52
C ILE A 305 -1.84 -26.16 -20.97
N ILE A 306 -2.08 -24.87 -21.23
CA ILE A 306 -2.37 -24.36 -22.57
C ILE A 306 -1.07 -24.37 -23.39
N ARG A 307 -1.10 -25.06 -24.53
CA ARG A 307 0.01 -25.09 -25.48
C ARG A 307 0.08 -23.78 -26.24
N LEU A 308 1.29 -23.26 -26.48
CA LEU A 308 1.45 -21.97 -27.15
C LEU A 308 1.00 -21.99 -28.61
N ASP A 309 1.06 -23.14 -29.29
CA ASP A 309 0.55 -23.34 -30.65
C ASP A 309 -0.99 -23.39 -30.74
N SER A 310 -1.68 -23.45 -29.60
CA SER A 310 -3.14 -23.34 -29.53
C SER A 310 -3.64 -21.89 -29.40
N ILE A 311 -2.75 -20.90 -29.46
CA ILE A 311 -3.09 -19.48 -29.28
C ILE A 311 -2.89 -18.74 -30.61
N ASN A 312 -3.97 -18.17 -31.14
CA ASN A 312 -3.92 -17.31 -32.31
C ASN A 312 -3.66 -15.86 -31.87
N THR A 313 -2.42 -15.40 -32.03
CA THR A 313 -1.98 -14.07 -31.62
C THR A 313 -2.23 -12.97 -32.66
N SER A 314 -2.96 -13.24 -33.74
CA SER A 314 -3.14 -12.29 -34.85
C SER A 314 -3.76 -10.95 -34.44
N GLN A 315 -4.49 -10.88 -33.32
CA GLN A 315 -5.09 -9.65 -32.81
C GLN A 315 -4.17 -8.86 -31.85
N ILE A 316 -3.03 -9.42 -31.47
CA ILE A 316 -2.18 -8.86 -30.42
C ILE A 316 -1.22 -7.82 -31.00
N MET A 317 -1.28 -6.61 -30.44
CA MET A 317 -0.41 -5.49 -30.81
C MET A 317 0.71 -5.24 -29.79
N ASP A 318 0.53 -5.67 -28.54
CA ASP A 318 1.47 -5.45 -27.44
C ASP A 318 1.86 -6.78 -26.81
N MET A 319 3.13 -7.13 -26.95
CA MET A 319 3.78 -8.31 -26.36
C MET A 319 4.85 -7.93 -25.33
N SER A 320 4.81 -6.70 -24.82
CA SER A 320 5.73 -6.26 -23.78
C SER A 320 5.59 -7.07 -22.49
N TYR A 321 6.72 -7.37 -21.86
CA TYR A 321 6.84 -8.04 -20.56
C TYR A 321 6.21 -9.45 -20.45
N LEU A 322 5.79 -10.10 -21.55
CA LEU A 322 5.01 -11.34 -21.47
C LEU A 322 5.67 -12.47 -20.67
N PHE A 323 6.99 -12.64 -20.79
CA PHE A 323 7.74 -13.73 -20.18
C PHE A 323 8.94 -13.26 -19.35
N CYS A 324 8.95 -11.99 -18.92
CA CYS A 324 10.09 -11.45 -18.18
C CYS A 324 10.16 -11.96 -16.75
N VAL A 325 11.36 -12.30 -16.27
CA VAL A 325 11.54 -12.87 -14.94
C VAL A 325 11.71 -11.77 -13.90
N TYR A 326 10.84 -11.78 -12.88
CA TYR A 326 10.86 -10.83 -11.77
C TYR A 326 12.16 -10.92 -10.96
N ASP A 327 12.78 -9.77 -10.68
CA ASP A 327 14.07 -9.64 -10.00
C ASP A 327 14.02 -8.74 -8.76
N GLY A 328 12.82 -8.33 -8.33
CA GLY A 328 12.62 -7.34 -7.26
C GLY A 328 12.27 -5.94 -7.77
N LEU A 329 12.34 -5.67 -9.08
CA LEU A 329 11.85 -4.43 -9.70
C LEU A 329 10.43 -4.60 -10.25
N GLU A 330 9.55 -3.63 -9.97
CA GLU A 330 8.09 -3.63 -10.24
C GLU A 330 7.63 -3.96 -11.69
N LYS A 331 8.55 -4.04 -12.66
CA LYS A 331 8.19 -4.10 -14.09
C LYS A 331 7.80 -5.48 -14.62
N CYS A 332 8.05 -6.54 -13.86
CA CYS A 332 7.81 -7.93 -14.28
C CYS A 332 6.81 -8.70 -13.41
N VAL A 333 6.11 -8.02 -12.50
CA VAL A 333 5.22 -8.70 -11.52
C VAL A 333 4.05 -9.40 -12.24
N ASP A 334 3.58 -8.85 -13.37
CA ASP A 334 2.42 -9.36 -14.11
C ASP A 334 2.72 -10.34 -15.25
N SER A 335 3.99 -10.68 -15.48
CA SER A 335 4.39 -11.58 -16.57
C SER A 335 3.97 -13.04 -16.33
N ALA A 336 4.14 -13.87 -17.35
CA ALA A 336 4.10 -15.33 -17.26
C ALA A 336 5.48 -15.92 -16.88
N PHE A 337 6.18 -15.31 -15.90
CA PHE A 337 7.54 -15.71 -15.50
C PHE A 337 7.68 -17.16 -15.02
N GLU A 338 6.58 -17.79 -14.57
CA GLU A 338 6.60 -19.16 -14.07
C GLU A 338 6.71 -20.19 -15.20
N ARG A 339 6.22 -19.84 -16.41
CA ARG A 339 6.14 -20.75 -17.56
C ARG A 339 7.52 -21.27 -17.96
N LYS A 340 7.59 -22.59 -18.12
CA LYS A 340 8.83 -23.31 -18.47
C LYS A 340 8.82 -23.92 -19.87
N ASP A 341 7.65 -24.24 -20.41
CA ASP A 341 7.48 -24.78 -21.76
C ASP A 341 7.09 -23.68 -22.75
N PHE A 342 7.95 -23.49 -23.76
CA PHE A 342 7.81 -22.50 -24.82
C PHE A 342 7.54 -23.12 -26.19
N LYS A 343 7.38 -24.45 -26.28
CA LYS A 343 7.14 -25.14 -27.55
C LYS A 343 5.85 -24.63 -28.21
N GLY A 344 5.93 -24.35 -29.51
CA GLY A 344 4.81 -23.85 -30.31
C GLY A 344 4.74 -22.33 -30.42
N ILE A 345 5.57 -21.58 -29.69
CA ILE A 345 5.62 -20.11 -29.78
C ILE A 345 6.06 -19.63 -31.17
N GLU A 346 6.82 -20.45 -31.90
CA GLU A 346 7.26 -20.19 -33.28
C GLU A 346 6.09 -20.07 -34.27
N SER A 347 4.91 -20.60 -33.91
CA SER A 347 3.70 -20.55 -34.74
C SER A 347 2.89 -19.26 -34.60
N TRP A 348 3.26 -18.37 -33.68
CA TRP A 348 2.53 -17.14 -33.42
C TRP A 348 2.54 -16.18 -34.61
N ASP A 349 1.36 -15.64 -34.93
CA ASP A 349 1.23 -14.52 -35.85
C ASP A 349 1.58 -13.22 -35.12
N THR A 350 2.75 -12.66 -35.45
CA THR A 350 3.24 -11.39 -34.90
C THR A 350 3.06 -10.21 -35.85
N SER A 351 2.36 -10.39 -36.98
CA SER A 351 2.28 -9.38 -38.05
C SER A 351 1.60 -8.07 -37.66
N ASN A 352 0.88 -8.04 -36.53
CA ASN A 352 0.26 -6.86 -35.95
C ASN A 352 0.98 -6.29 -34.72
N VAL A 353 2.05 -6.94 -34.25
CA VAL A 353 2.77 -6.53 -33.04
C VAL A 353 3.56 -5.25 -33.28
N VAL A 354 3.43 -4.31 -32.33
CA VAL A 354 4.07 -3.00 -32.34
C VAL A 354 5.07 -2.86 -31.18
N ASP A 355 4.83 -3.53 -30.05
CA ASP A 355 5.69 -3.46 -28.85
C ASP A 355 6.09 -4.86 -28.37
N MET A 356 7.40 -5.10 -28.22
CA MET A 356 8.04 -6.32 -27.69
C MET A 356 8.99 -6.00 -26.53
N ASN A 357 8.82 -4.84 -25.89
CA ASN A 357 9.67 -4.37 -24.81
C ASN A 357 9.78 -5.39 -23.68
N THR A 358 11.01 -5.76 -23.33
CA THR A 358 11.34 -6.61 -22.17
C THR A 358 10.62 -7.97 -22.24
N MET A 359 10.20 -8.44 -23.42
CA MET A 359 9.35 -9.63 -23.56
C MET A 359 9.94 -10.88 -22.89
N PHE A 360 11.25 -11.11 -23.02
CA PHE A 360 11.94 -12.28 -22.46
C PHE A 360 13.03 -11.94 -21.44
N TYR A 361 13.03 -10.71 -20.91
CA TYR A 361 14.09 -10.25 -20.00
C TYR A 361 14.36 -11.22 -18.83
N ARG A 362 15.64 -11.56 -18.61
CA ARG A 362 16.11 -12.53 -17.60
C ARG A 362 15.55 -13.94 -17.71
N ASN A 363 14.86 -14.28 -18.80
CA ASN A 363 14.35 -15.62 -19.02
C ASN A 363 15.47 -16.54 -19.54
N ALA A 364 16.30 -17.03 -18.62
CA ALA A 364 17.45 -17.90 -18.92
C ALA A 364 17.07 -19.26 -19.54
N ARG A 365 15.77 -19.62 -19.55
CA ARG A 365 15.28 -20.87 -20.15
C ARG A 365 14.80 -20.70 -21.59
N PHE A 366 14.55 -19.46 -22.02
CA PHE A 366 13.98 -19.19 -23.33
C PHE A 366 15.04 -19.30 -24.45
N ASN A 367 14.82 -20.18 -25.43
CA ASN A 367 15.70 -20.35 -26.59
C ASN A 367 14.98 -20.95 -27.83
N GLU A 368 13.71 -20.60 -28.04
CA GLU A 368 12.88 -21.14 -29.14
C GLU A 368 13.14 -20.44 -30.48
N PRO A 369 12.92 -21.10 -31.64
CA PRO A 369 13.22 -20.53 -32.95
C PRO A 369 12.19 -19.46 -33.35
N LEU A 370 12.62 -18.18 -33.38
CA LEU A 370 11.74 -17.04 -33.70
C LEU A 370 11.91 -16.49 -35.13
N ASN A 371 12.78 -17.09 -35.95
CA ASN A 371 13.12 -16.54 -37.27
C ASN A 371 11.92 -16.45 -38.24
N GLY A 372 10.83 -17.19 -37.97
CA GLY A 372 9.59 -17.16 -38.76
C GLY A 372 8.65 -15.99 -38.42
N TRP A 373 8.89 -15.27 -37.33
CA TRP A 373 8.03 -14.17 -36.91
C TRP A 373 8.09 -12.97 -37.86
N ASN A 374 6.94 -12.38 -38.14
CA ASN A 374 6.84 -11.13 -38.89
C ASN A 374 6.94 -9.95 -37.92
N VAL A 375 8.10 -9.28 -37.89
CA VAL A 375 8.35 -8.12 -37.02
C VAL A 375 8.27 -6.78 -37.75
N ALA A 376 7.75 -6.75 -38.99
CA ALA A 376 7.78 -5.57 -39.84
C ALA A 376 7.04 -4.35 -39.27
N LYS A 377 6.09 -4.54 -38.33
CA LYS A 377 5.35 -3.44 -37.66
C LYS A 377 5.92 -3.06 -36.28
N VAL A 378 6.88 -3.81 -35.75
CA VAL A 378 7.41 -3.60 -34.41
C VAL A 378 8.18 -2.28 -34.36
N LYS A 379 7.90 -1.48 -33.31
CA LYS A 379 8.55 -0.20 -33.05
C LYS A 379 9.48 -0.25 -31.82
N ASN A 380 9.20 -1.13 -30.86
CA ASN A 380 9.91 -1.18 -29.58
C ASN A 380 10.40 -2.60 -29.28
N MET A 381 11.71 -2.77 -29.17
CA MET A 381 12.40 -4.02 -28.81
C MET A 381 13.36 -3.81 -27.62
N ASN A 382 13.12 -2.77 -26.80
CA ASN A 382 13.96 -2.48 -25.64
C ASN A 382 14.08 -3.71 -24.74
N ALA A 383 15.31 -4.11 -24.41
CA ALA A 383 15.64 -5.19 -23.49
C ALA A 383 14.94 -6.54 -23.79
N MET A 384 14.50 -6.78 -25.03
CA MET A 384 13.67 -7.93 -25.39
C MET A 384 14.32 -9.27 -24.97
N PHE A 385 15.63 -9.42 -25.18
CA PHE A 385 16.42 -10.61 -24.88
C PHE A 385 17.52 -10.38 -23.84
N ALA A 386 17.46 -9.28 -23.09
CA ALA A 386 18.49 -8.98 -22.10
C ALA A 386 18.54 -10.05 -21.01
N LEU A 387 19.76 -10.48 -20.65
CA LEU A 387 20.06 -11.50 -19.65
C LEU A 387 19.39 -12.86 -19.95
N THR A 388 19.25 -13.21 -21.23
CA THR A 388 18.73 -14.52 -21.68
C THR A 388 19.84 -15.43 -22.19
N ASN A 389 19.52 -16.71 -22.37
CA ASN A 389 20.36 -17.70 -23.06
C ASN A 389 19.96 -17.89 -24.54
N PHE A 390 19.21 -16.93 -25.10
CA PHE A 390 18.71 -17.02 -26.48
C PHE A 390 19.87 -17.01 -27.49
N ASN A 391 19.86 -17.96 -28.43
CA ASN A 391 20.87 -18.08 -29.50
C ASN A 391 20.30 -18.71 -30.78
N GLN A 392 19.05 -18.39 -31.14
CA GLN A 392 18.43 -18.85 -32.38
C GLN A 392 18.59 -17.82 -33.51
N PRO A 393 18.46 -18.24 -34.79
CA PRO A 393 18.55 -17.33 -35.93
C PRO A 393 17.45 -16.26 -35.93
N LEU A 394 17.82 -15.04 -36.35
CA LEU A 394 16.92 -13.88 -36.48
C LEU A 394 17.15 -13.10 -37.80
N ASP A 395 17.86 -13.72 -38.75
CA ASP A 395 18.32 -13.10 -39.99
C ASP A 395 17.19 -12.75 -40.98
N LYS A 396 16.00 -13.32 -40.81
CA LYS A 396 14.83 -13.05 -41.67
C LYS A 396 13.98 -11.86 -41.21
N TRP A 397 14.27 -11.29 -40.05
CA TRP A 397 13.49 -10.21 -39.47
C TRP A 397 13.64 -8.89 -40.24
N ASP A 398 12.51 -8.31 -40.64
CA ASP A 398 12.48 -6.96 -41.21
C ASP A 398 12.27 -5.91 -40.11
N THR A 399 13.36 -5.31 -39.64
CA THR A 399 13.33 -4.36 -38.51
C THR A 399 13.15 -2.89 -38.91
N ARG A 400 12.81 -2.59 -40.18
CA ARG A 400 12.84 -1.21 -40.73
C ARG A 400 11.98 -0.17 -39.98
N ASN A 401 11.04 -0.63 -39.17
CA ASN A 401 10.13 0.22 -38.39
C ASN A 401 10.48 0.31 -36.90
N VAL A 402 11.51 -0.41 -36.45
CA VAL A 402 11.96 -0.37 -35.05
C VAL A 402 12.61 0.99 -34.76
N VAL A 403 12.21 1.58 -33.63
CA VAL A 403 12.68 2.88 -33.16
C VAL A 403 13.52 2.73 -31.89
N ASN A 404 13.24 1.74 -31.05
CA ASN A 404 13.95 1.52 -29.78
C ASN A 404 14.50 0.08 -29.69
N MET A 405 15.81 -0.06 -29.57
CA MET A 405 16.54 -1.32 -29.38
C MET A 405 17.49 -1.24 -28.17
N ARG A 406 17.23 -0.33 -27.23
CA ARG A 406 18.05 -0.18 -26.03
C ARG A 406 18.19 -1.52 -25.32
N GLY A 407 19.42 -1.93 -25.05
CA GLY A 407 19.71 -3.14 -24.29
C GLY A 407 19.14 -4.43 -24.88
N ILE A 408 18.77 -4.50 -26.16
CA ILE A 408 18.06 -5.65 -26.74
C ILE A 408 18.70 -7.00 -26.40
N PHE A 409 20.04 -7.08 -26.38
CA PHE A 409 20.84 -8.25 -25.99
C PHE A 409 21.80 -7.95 -24.81
N TYR A 410 21.47 -6.98 -23.95
CA TYR A 410 22.29 -6.66 -22.76
C TYR A 410 22.51 -7.92 -21.91
N GLY A 411 23.76 -8.29 -21.66
CA GLY A 411 24.08 -9.46 -20.83
C GLY A 411 23.63 -10.80 -21.42
N ALA A 412 23.22 -10.86 -22.69
CA ALA A 412 22.83 -12.10 -23.36
C ALA A 412 24.09 -12.86 -23.83
N TRP A 413 24.76 -13.57 -22.92
CA TRP A 413 26.06 -14.22 -23.17
C TRP A 413 26.04 -15.29 -24.25
N ALA A 414 24.89 -15.94 -24.49
CA ALA A 414 24.77 -17.01 -25.48
C ALA A 414 24.62 -16.48 -26.92
N PHE A 415 24.08 -15.28 -27.11
CA PHE A 415 23.67 -14.81 -28.44
C PHE A 415 24.88 -14.39 -29.28
N ASN A 416 25.07 -15.03 -30.45
CA ASN A 416 26.00 -14.58 -31.48
C ASN A 416 25.47 -14.81 -32.91
N GLY A 417 24.14 -14.74 -33.08
CA GLY A 417 23.47 -14.98 -34.36
C GLY A 417 23.70 -13.88 -35.40
N ASN A 418 23.51 -14.22 -36.68
CA ASN A 418 23.61 -13.24 -37.77
C ASN A 418 22.39 -12.29 -37.75
N ILE A 419 22.67 -10.99 -37.59
CA ILE A 419 21.68 -9.89 -37.63
C ILE A 419 22.10 -8.78 -38.60
N SER A 420 23.06 -9.06 -39.50
CA SER A 420 23.57 -8.09 -40.48
C SER A 420 22.51 -7.60 -41.47
N THR A 421 21.44 -8.38 -41.66
CA THR A 421 20.30 -8.07 -42.54
C THR A 421 19.30 -7.09 -41.94
N TRP A 422 19.41 -6.79 -40.64
CA TRP A 422 18.48 -5.89 -39.95
C TRP A 422 18.59 -4.46 -40.48
N ARG A 423 17.42 -3.88 -40.73
CA ARG A 423 17.24 -2.50 -41.20
C ARG A 423 17.02 -1.57 -40.01
N VAL A 424 18.01 -0.72 -39.71
CA VAL A 424 18.06 0.09 -38.47
C VAL A 424 17.96 1.59 -38.72
N GLU A 425 17.54 2.01 -39.91
CA GLU A 425 17.52 3.42 -40.36
C GLU A 425 16.55 4.31 -39.56
N LYS A 426 15.67 3.71 -38.75
CA LYS A 426 14.75 4.42 -37.84
C LYS A 426 15.08 4.28 -36.35
N VAL A 427 16.09 3.48 -36.00
CA VAL A 427 16.43 3.20 -34.60
C VAL A 427 17.06 4.43 -33.97
N LYS A 428 16.43 5.00 -32.95
CA LYS A 428 16.91 6.18 -32.21
C LYS A 428 17.69 5.82 -30.96
N ASN A 429 17.59 4.57 -30.49
CA ASN A 429 18.22 4.14 -29.25
C ASN A 429 18.79 2.72 -29.39
N LEU A 430 20.12 2.64 -29.38
CA LEU A 430 20.94 1.43 -29.32
C LEU A 430 21.76 1.37 -28.02
N ASN A 431 21.41 2.18 -27.03
CA ASN A 431 22.14 2.27 -25.78
C ASN A 431 22.28 0.88 -25.16
N SER A 432 23.51 0.49 -24.84
CA SER A 432 23.83 -0.80 -24.21
C SER A 432 23.30 -2.05 -24.95
N ALA A 433 22.98 -1.95 -26.25
CA ALA A 433 22.29 -3.02 -27.00
C ALA A 433 22.99 -4.39 -26.90
N PHE A 434 24.32 -4.41 -26.87
CA PHE A 434 25.15 -5.62 -26.76
C PHE A 434 26.12 -5.55 -25.57
N ALA A 435 25.90 -4.63 -24.62
CA ALA A 435 26.76 -4.51 -23.45
C ALA A 435 26.75 -5.82 -22.66
N TRP A 436 27.90 -6.23 -22.15
CA TRP A 436 28.09 -7.48 -21.43
C TRP A 436 27.64 -8.73 -22.20
N SER A 437 27.55 -8.70 -23.53
CA SER A 437 27.23 -9.88 -24.36
C SER A 437 28.47 -10.46 -25.03
N ASN A 438 28.39 -11.69 -25.56
CA ASN A 438 29.47 -12.31 -26.35
C ASN A 438 29.37 -12.00 -27.85
N PHE A 439 28.47 -11.07 -28.24
CA PHE A 439 28.21 -10.76 -29.64
C PHE A 439 29.45 -10.15 -30.32
N ASN A 440 29.85 -10.71 -31.47
CA ASN A 440 30.98 -10.22 -32.27
C ASN A 440 30.70 -10.21 -33.78
N GLY A 441 29.42 -10.26 -34.17
CA GLY A 441 28.99 -10.31 -35.55
C GLY A 441 29.26 -9.03 -36.35
N ASN A 442 29.33 -9.17 -37.68
CA ASN A 442 29.56 -8.03 -38.58
C ASN A 442 28.30 -7.16 -38.73
N LEU A 443 28.38 -5.90 -38.27
CA LEU A 443 27.29 -4.93 -38.36
C LEU A 443 27.56 -3.78 -39.34
N ASN A 444 28.52 -3.93 -40.27
CA ASN A 444 28.84 -2.86 -41.24
C ASN A 444 27.69 -2.51 -42.18
N ALA A 445 26.75 -3.43 -42.41
CA ALA A 445 25.58 -3.19 -43.26
C ALA A 445 24.50 -2.33 -42.57
N TRP A 446 24.58 -2.14 -41.26
CA TRP A 446 23.66 -1.27 -40.53
C TRP A 446 23.91 0.20 -40.86
N ASN A 447 22.84 1.00 -40.81
CA ASN A 447 22.90 2.44 -41.08
C ASN A 447 21.92 3.22 -40.18
N PRO A 448 22.16 3.30 -38.86
CA PRO A 448 21.29 4.02 -37.95
C PRO A 448 21.40 5.55 -38.16
N PRO A 449 20.37 6.33 -37.76
CA PRO A 449 20.42 7.79 -37.72
C PRO A 449 21.65 8.33 -36.98
N LYS A 450 22.21 9.45 -37.47
CA LYS A 450 23.38 10.12 -36.83
C LYS A 450 23.16 10.54 -35.37
N ASN A 451 21.91 10.72 -34.95
CA ASN A 451 21.52 11.08 -33.58
C ASN A 451 21.02 9.89 -32.75
N CYS A 452 21.23 8.65 -33.22
CA CYS A 452 20.95 7.46 -32.45
C CYS A 452 21.84 7.42 -31.20
N ASP A 453 21.25 7.17 -30.03
CA ASP A 453 22.01 6.96 -28.79
C ASP A 453 22.72 5.61 -28.86
N THR A 454 24.05 5.62 -29.00
CA THR A 454 24.87 4.41 -29.09
C THR A 454 25.73 4.19 -27.84
N ARG A 455 25.46 4.93 -26.75
CA ARG A 455 26.28 4.83 -25.53
C ARG A 455 26.24 3.42 -24.96
N GLY A 456 27.41 2.90 -24.65
CA GLY A 456 27.65 1.58 -24.09
C GLY A 456 27.27 0.43 -25.02
N ILE A 457 27.00 0.65 -26.31
CA ILE A 457 26.50 -0.39 -27.22
C ILE A 457 27.30 -1.70 -27.14
N PHE A 458 28.62 -1.63 -26.99
CA PHE A 458 29.53 -2.77 -26.83
C PHE A 458 30.30 -2.76 -25.49
N TYR A 459 29.76 -2.11 -24.46
CA TYR A 459 30.43 -2.02 -23.16
C TYR A 459 30.69 -3.41 -22.58
N HIS A 460 31.97 -3.76 -22.32
CA HIS A 460 32.41 -5.13 -21.95
C HIS A 460 31.97 -6.24 -22.94
N SER A 461 31.98 -5.96 -24.25
CA SER A 461 31.76 -6.95 -25.32
C SER A 461 33.08 -7.31 -26.02
N PRO A 462 33.25 -8.54 -26.55
CA PRO A 462 34.44 -8.95 -27.30
C PRO A 462 34.47 -8.44 -28.76
N MET A 463 33.64 -7.45 -29.10
CA MET A 463 33.49 -6.92 -30.46
C MET A 463 34.81 -6.38 -31.01
N LYS A 464 35.36 -7.03 -32.05
CA LYS A 464 36.64 -6.65 -32.68
C LYS A 464 36.46 -5.74 -33.88
N LEU A 465 35.43 -5.99 -34.70
CA LEU A 465 35.19 -5.25 -35.94
C LEU A 465 34.22 -4.10 -35.67
N ILE A 466 34.76 -2.95 -35.28
CA ILE A 466 33.97 -1.74 -35.04
C ILE A 466 33.28 -1.30 -36.36
N PRO A 467 31.94 -1.23 -36.43
CA PRO A 467 31.25 -0.87 -37.65
C PRO A 467 31.55 0.56 -38.10
N LYS A 468 31.68 0.79 -39.41
CA LYS A 468 32.01 2.12 -39.97
C LYS A 468 31.06 3.23 -39.50
N TRP A 469 29.76 2.96 -39.50
CA TRP A 469 28.74 3.93 -39.05
C TRP A 469 28.89 4.34 -37.58
N LEU A 470 29.51 3.51 -36.74
CA LEU A 470 29.74 3.82 -35.33
C LEU A 470 30.99 4.69 -35.14
N GLN A 471 32.00 4.54 -35.99
CA GLN A 471 33.22 5.35 -35.95
C GLN A 471 32.90 6.85 -36.13
N ASP A 472 31.85 7.16 -36.88
CA ASP A 472 31.34 8.51 -37.11
C ASP A 472 30.31 8.97 -36.05
N SER A 473 30.02 8.16 -35.04
CA SER A 473 29.06 8.47 -33.97
C SER A 473 29.62 9.49 -32.97
N ARG A 474 28.76 10.39 -32.48
CA ARG A 474 29.10 11.34 -31.41
C ARG A 474 29.42 10.63 -30.08
N ASP A 475 28.90 9.42 -29.89
CA ASP A 475 29.01 8.65 -28.65
C ASP A 475 30.15 7.61 -28.67
N ILE A 476 31.04 7.62 -29.67
CA ILE A 476 32.08 6.59 -29.84
C ILE A 476 32.94 6.37 -28.57
N ARG A 477 33.31 7.44 -27.86
CA ARG A 477 34.10 7.37 -26.61
C ARG A 477 33.37 6.71 -25.45
N HIS A 478 32.05 6.62 -25.53
CA HIS A 478 31.19 5.99 -24.52
C HIS A 478 30.64 4.66 -25.01
N SER A 479 31.00 4.19 -26.20
CA SER A 479 30.40 3.01 -26.86
C SER A 479 31.05 1.68 -26.45
N PHE A 480 32.24 1.70 -25.84
CA PHE A 480 33.06 0.54 -25.46
C PHE A 480 33.36 0.49 -23.97
#